data_AF-A0A2N1D5Y3-F1
#
_entry.id   AF-A0A2N1D5Y3-F1
#
_cell.length_a   1.000
_cell.length_b   1.000
_cell.length_c   1.000
_cell.angle_alpha   90.00
_cell.angle_beta   90.00
_cell.angle_gamma   90.00
#
_symmetry.space_group_name_H-M   'P 1'
#
loop_
_entity.id
_entity.type
_entity.pdbx_description
1 polymer ?
#
loop_
_entity_poly.entity_id
_entity_poly.type
_entity_poly.pdbx_seq_one_letter_code
_entity_poly.pdbx_strand_id
1 'polypeptide(L)'
;MKIKYSGVFISSVLVLMTGCGSGSEPTTLPSPAPVVTTQQGNFYLGNISGVNYVSGNTSGTISTDGEFEYELIDGIEQPVEFSVAGIELGTTLGKSVVTPIDLVVDGTVDSVQVINKIALLRLLSVDPSSKFNVNIDQRLIDNATDFAWPQPDFTSTEFSTSTQMVQILGDINVFLLSQKSIPTFGESQAYLKQRMYCAASGIYYGDIAGDDTGHLTFGINPIDGSMTTLGWSDTAQNFIFVQAPASPDYAGAIRFVSGASLSGDNYDGVITHFSVAQGTWTNTIAQTSGTFTAQHLDRDVSAVHHFSAAYIAVYPVFGPGPAGTYSFSLHQDGTVTGTQVNIAFGSTTTTPITGTWDSGLLSATVEGGAAINASLDFGNMAMFGEWSDSNAPITSGGIIGTGCQLNE
;
A
#
# COMPACT_ATOMS: atom_id res chain seq x y z
N MET A 1 2.63 53.12 -31.68
CA MET A 1 1.41 53.32 -32.47
C MET A 1 0.23 53.10 -31.53
N LYS A 2 -0.49 54.16 -31.16
CA LYS A 2 -1.62 54.13 -30.21
C LYS A 2 -2.92 54.04 -31.02
N ILE A 3 -3.79 53.07 -30.72
CA ILE A 3 -5.16 53.03 -31.26
C ILE A 3 -6.13 53.25 -30.10
N LYS A 4 -6.98 54.27 -30.27
CA LYS A 4 -8.07 54.71 -29.41
C LYS A 4 -9.38 54.04 -29.87
N TYR A 5 -10.23 53.64 -28.93
CA TYR A 5 -11.70 53.58 -29.06
C TYR A 5 -12.24 53.99 -27.69
N SER A 6 -12.69 55.23 -27.47
CA SER A 6 -13.94 55.90 -27.88
C SER A 6 -15.18 55.23 -27.29
N GLY A 7 -15.72 55.86 -26.24
CA GLY A 7 -16.86 55.37 -25.46
C GLY A 7 -18.23 55.76 -26.02
N VAL A 8 -19.27 55.24 -25.35
CA VAL A 8 -20.64 55.75 -25.42
C VAL A 8 -21.24 55.73 -24.01
N PHE A 9 -21.82 56.88 -23.66
CA PHE A 9 -22.51 57.26 -22.43
C PHE A 9 -24.02 57.00 -22.59
N ILE A 10 -24.68 56.33 -21.64
CA ILE A 10 -26.14 56.36 -21.42
C ILE A 10 -26.36 56.18 -19.90
N SER A 11 -26.48 57.25 -19.11
CA SER A 11 -27.69 58.04 -18.78
C SER A 11 -28.77 57.30 -17.99
N SER A 12 -28.76 57.59 -16.68
CA SER A 12 -29.78 57.58 -15.63
C SER A 12 -31.24 57.24 -15.97
N VAL A 13 -31.87 56.39 -15.14
CA VAL A 13 -33.17 56.65 -14.49
C VAL A 13 -33.21 55.92 -13.14
N LEU A 14 -33.37 56.68 -12.05
CA LEU A 14 -33.61 56.19 -10.70
C LEU A 14 -35.14 56.26 -10.45
N VAL A 15 -35.81 55.11 -10.33
CA VAL A 15 -37.22 55.03 -9.92
C VAL A 15 -37.29 54.57 -8.48
N LEU A 16 -37.73 55.47 -7.60
CA LEU A 16 -38.16 55.14 -6.24
C LEU A 16 -39.60 54.63 -6.30
N MET A 17 -39.80 53.33 -6.07
CA MET A 17 -41.11 52.79 -5.71
C MET A 17 -41.08 52.33 -4.25
N THR A 18 -41.75 53.10 -3.40
CA THR A 18 -42.20 52.67 -2.08
C THR A 18 -43.40 51.74 -2.25
N GLY A 19 -43.17 50.44 -2.13
CA GLY A 19 -44.21 49.43 -2.00
C GLY A 19 -44.47 49.10 -0.53
N CYS A 20 -45.62 49.52 -0.03
CA CYS A 20 -46.21 48.99 1.20
C CYS A 20 -46.88 47.66 0.85
N GLY A 21 -46.40 46.55 1.39
CA GLY A 21 -46.93 45.21 1.11
C GLY A 21 -46.62 44.26 2.27
N SER A 22 -47.69 43.71 2.82
CA SER A 22 -47.81 42.84 3.99
C SER A 22 -46.70 41.80 4.20
N GLY A 23 -46.27 41.67 5.45
CA GLY A 23 -45.36 40.62 5.90
C GLY A 23 -45.82 39.22 5.50
N SER A 24 -44.90 38.51 4.86
CA SER A 24 -44.88 37.06 4.77
C SER A 24 -43.43 36.72 5.05
N GLU A 25 -43.14 36.11 6.20
CA GLU A 25 -41.82 35.56 6.45
C GLU A 25 -41.48 34.65 5.25
N PRO A 26 -40.31 34.80 4.62
CA PRO A 26 -39.88 33.79 3.69
C PRO A 26 -39.74 32.52 4.51
N THR A 27 -40.63 31.55 4.27
CA THR A 27 -40.47 30.19 4.74
C THR A 27 -39.16 29.70 4.13
N THR A 28 -38.07 29.86 4.86
CA THR A 28 -36.80 29.21 4.56
C THR A 28 -37.11 27.74 4.56
N LEU A 29 -37.16 27.13 3.37
CA LEU A 29 -37.16 25.68 3.24
C LEU A 29 -36.02 25.17 4.14
N PRO A 30 -36.28 24.22 5.05
CA PRO A 30 -35.21 23.67 5.86
C PRO A 30 -34.16 23.12 4.90
N SER A 31 -32.91 23.55 5.10
CA SER A 31 -31.76 22.96 4.41
C SER A 31 -31.87 21.44 4.55
N PRO A 32 -31.63 20.65 3.48
CA PRO A 32 -31.64 19.20 3.61
C PRO A 32 -30.69 18.80 4.74
N ALA A 33 -31.16 17.88 5.59
CA ALA A 33 -30.34 17.34 6.66
C ALA A 33 -29.12 16.63 6.05
N PRO A 34 -27.93 16.69 6.68
CA PRO A 34 -26.75 16.01 6.19
C PRO A 34 -27.02 14.51 6.03
N VAL A 35 -26.60 13.93 4.91
CA VAL A 35 -26.73 12.50 4.67
C VAL A 35 -25.54 11.81 5.33
N VAL A 36 -25.82 10.98 6.34
CA VAL A 36 -24.81 10.15 7.00
C VAL A 36 -24.87 8.74 6.41
N THR A 37 -23.74 8.25 5.90
CA THR A 37 -23.56 6.87 5.44
C THR A 37 -22.32 6.27 6.08
N THR A 38 -22.25 4.94 6.17
CA THR A 38 -21.04 4.24 6.65
C THR A 38 -20.28 3.63 5.48
N GLN A 39 -18.95 3.59 5.60
CA GLN A 39 -18.05 2.82 4.74
C GLN A 39 -17.17 1.89 5.58
N GLN A 40 -16.67 0.84 4.94
CA GLN A 40 -15.74 -0.10 5.54
C GLN A 40 -14.30 0.30 5.20
N GLY A 41 -13.42 0.17 6.18
CA GLY A 41 -11.97 0.30 6.03
C GLY A 41 -11.24 -0.88 6.66
N ASN A 42 -9.94 -0.98 6.39
CA ASN A 42 -9.06 -1.99 6.96
C ASN A 42 -7.92 -1.31 7.73
N PHE A 43 -7.79 -1.60 9.02
CA PHE A 43 -6.62 -1.22 9.80
C PHE A 43 -5.53 -2.27 9.60
N TYR A 44 -4.49 -1.91 8.86
CA TYR A 44 -3.47 -2.84 8.42
C TYR A 44 -2.20 -2.74 9.26
N LEU A 45 -1.86 -3.85 9.92
CA LEU A 45 -0.58 -4.11 10.58
C LEU A 45 -0.30 -5.62 10.54
N GLY A 46 -0.50 -6.26 9.37
CA GLY A 46 -0.71 -7.71 9.31
C GLY A 46 -2.12 -8.08 9.80
N ASN A 47 -2.30 -9.27 10.36
CA ASN A 47 -3.57 -9.66 10.97
C ASN A 47 -3.64 -9.03 12.36
N ILE A 48 -4.49 -8.01 12.52
CA ILE A 48 -4.63 -7.27 13.77
C ILE A 48 -6.08 -7.34 14.23
N SER A 49 -6.28 -7.53 15.53
CA SER A 49 -7.60 -7.54 16.16
C SER A 49 -7.56 -6.90 17.54
N GLY A 50 -8.71 -6.40 18.02
CA GLY A 50 -8.85 -5.91 19.39
C GLY A 50 -8.51 -4.42 19.59
N VAL A 51 -8.27 -3.68 18.51
CA VAL A 51 -8.19 -2.22 18.52
C VAL A 51 -9.60 -1.65 18.39
N ASN A 52 -9.97 -0.73 19.27
CA ASN A 52 -11.24 -0.03 19.22
C ASN A 52 -11.16 1.16 18.27
N TYR A 53 -12.29 1.46 17.63
CA TYR A 53 -12.45 2.63 16.78
C TYR A 53 -13.74 3.38 17.07
N VAL A 54 -13.74 4.69 16.85
CA VAL A 54 -14.91 5.57 16.93
C VAL A 54 -14.88 6.56 15.77
N SER A 55 -15.99 6.67 15.03
CA SER A 55 -16.21 7.63 13.96
C SER A 55 -17.66 8.12 14.05
N GLY A 56 -17.86 9.33 14.58
CA GLY A 56 -19.21 9.85 14.83
C GLY A 56 -20.01 8.98 15.79
N ASN A 57 -21.13 8.42 15.34
CA ASN A 57 -21.95 7.48 16.11
C ASN A 57 -21.61 6.01 15.82
N THR A 58 -20.71 5.75 14.89
CA THR A 58 -20.21 4.42 14.58
C THR A 58 -19.00 4.10 15.45
N SER A 59 -19.00 2.93 16.08
CA SER A 59 -17.89 2.48 16.92
C SER A 59 -17.85 0.95 16.96
N GLY A 60 -16.68 0.39 17.19
CA GLY A 60 -16.53 -1.05 17.35
C GLY A 60 -15.11 -1.44 17.75
N THR A 61 -14.85 -2.74 17.64
CA THR A 61 -13.54 -3.34 17.84
C THR A 61 -13.16 -4.06 16.56
N ILE A 62 -11.95 -3.81 16.07
CA ILE A 62 -11.39 -4.42 14.86
C ILE A 62 -11.35 -5.94 15.02
N SER A 63 -11.93 -6.65 14.04
CA SER A 63 -11.92 -8.12 13.94
C SER A 63 -10.55 -8.63 13.48
N THR A 64 -10.35 -9.95 13.41
CA THR A 64 -9.10 -10.56 12.91
C THR A 64 -8.73 -10.18 11.48
N ASP A 65 -9.71 -9.74 10.70
CA ASP A 65 -9.51 -9.34 9.30
C ASP A 65 -9.07 -7.87 9.19
N GLY A 66 -8.95 -7.13 10.31
CA GLY A 66 -8.55 -5.73 10.34
C GLY A 66 -9.70 -4.75 10.06
N GLU A 67 -10.93 -5.23 9.88
CA GLU A 67 -12.04 -4.39 9.44
C GLU A 67 -12.52 -3.38 10.50
N PHE A 68 -12.82 -2.16 10.05
CA PHE A 68 -13.51 -1.12 10.83
C PHE A 68 -14.52 -0.38 9.96
N GLU A 69 -15.41 0.38 10.58
CA GLU A 69 -16.38 1.24 9.90
C GLU A 69 -16.13 2.71 10.21
N TYR A 70 -16.41 3.58 9.24
CA TYR A 70 -16.31 5.02 9.41
C TYR A 70 -17.47 5.76 8.74
N GLU A 71 -17.81 6.93 9.28
CA GLU A 71 -18.89 7.75 8.75
C GLU A 71 -18.42 8.60 7.56
N LEU A 72 -19.35 8.82 6.63
CA LEU A 72 -19.32 9.89 5.66
C LEU A 72 -20.46 10.85 5.96
N ILE A 73 -20.18 12.15 5.96
CA ILE A 73 -21.21 13.19 6.03
C ILE A 73 -21.22 13.90 4.68
N ASP A 74 -22.33 13.80 3.95
CA ASP A 74 -22.48 14.34 2.59
C ASP A 74 -21.38 13.85 1.63
N GLY A 75 -20.94 12.60 1.80
CA GLY A 75 -19.88 11.98 1.00
C GLY A 75 -18.44 12.34 1.44
N ILE A 76 -18.28 13.11 2.52
CA ILE A 76 -16.98 13.53 3.04
C ILE A 76 -16.56 12.60 4.19
N GLU A 77 -15.35 12.03 4.07
CA GLU A 77 -14.72 11.18 5.09
C GLU A 77 -14.66 11.88 6.44
N GLN A 78 -15.15 11.21 7.48
CA GLN A 78 -15.05 11.70 8.85
C GLN A 78 -13.82 11.14 9.56
N PRO A 79 -13.33 11.83 10.60
CA PRO A 79 -12.28 11.30 11.45
C PRO A 79 -12.66 9.98 12.11
N VAL A 80 -11.65 9.15 12.34
CA VAL A 80 -11.72 7.88 13.05
C VAL A 80 -10.65 7.91 14.14
N GLU A 81 -11.08 7.77 15.39
CA GLU A 81 -10.21 7.69 16.56
C GLU A 81 -9.95 6.22 16.88
N PHE A 82 -8.69 5.85 17.04
CA PHE A 82 -8.28 4.49 17.40
C PHE A 82 -7.76 4.44 18.83
N SER A 83 -8.12 3.40 19.57
CA SER A 83 -7.66 3.15 20.94
C SER A 83 -7.52 1.67 21.23
N VAL A 84 -6.76 1.30 22.26
CA VAL A 84 -6.62 -0.10 22.70
C VAL A 84 -6.55 -0.13 24.22
N ALA A 85 -7.41 -0.94 24.84
CA ALA A 85 -7.46 -1.08 26.31
C ALA A 85 -7.46 0.26 27.08
N GLY A 86 -8.20 1.26 26.57
CA GLY A 86 -8.28 2.60 27.17
C GLY A 86 -7.14 3.56 26.83
N ILE A 87 -6.13 3.13 26.06
CA ILE A 87 -5.02 3.96 25.60
C ILE A 87 -5.35 4.50 24.19
N GLU A 88 -5.27 5.82 24.01
CA GLU A 88 -5.48 6.45 22.71
C GLU A 88 -4.29 6.20 21.78
N LEU A 89 -4.55 5.69 20.58
CA LEU A 89 -3.52 5.46 19.56
C LEU A 89 -3.42 6.62 18.57
N GLY A 90 -4.50 7.38 18.36
CA GLY A 90 -4.50 8.55 17.49
C GLY A 90 -5.73 8.60 16.59
N THR A 91 -5.75 9.61 15.73
CA THR A 91 -6.91 9.92 14.90
C THR A 91 -6.44 10.14 13.46
N THR A 92 -7.22 9.66 12.50
CA THR A 92 -6.98 9.90 11.08
C THR A 92 -8.31 10.02 10.33
N LEU A 93 -8.30 10.46 9.07
CA LEU A 93 -9.51 10.40 8.24
C LEU A 93 -9.85 8.94 7.91
N GLY A 94 -11.13 8.60 7.86
CA GLY A 94 -11.59 7.29 7.40
C GLY A 94 -11.14 7.02 5.97
N LYS A 95 -10.54 5.84 5.74
CA LYS A 95 -9.97 5.41 4.46
C LYS A 95 -10.20 3.92 4.26
N SER A 96 -10.10 3.44 3.03
CA SER A 96 -10.13 2.00 2.71
C SER A 96 -9.04 1.21 3.42
N VAL A 97 -7.86 1.80 3.59
CA VAL A 97 -6.75 1.23 4.35
C VAL A 97 -6.17 2.31 5.26
N VAL A 98 -6.09 2.01 6.55
CA VAL A 98 -5.43 2.81 7.59
C VAL A 98 -4.28 1.99 8.16
N THR A 99 -3.14 2.60 8.35
CA THR A 99 -1.98 1.98 9.00
C THR A 99 -1.60 2.76 10.26
N PRO A 100 -0.76 2.22 11.15
CA PRO A 100 -0.21 2.99 12.27
C PRO A 100 0.55 4.27 11.85
N ILE A 101 1.02 4.33 10.61
CA ILE A 101 1.67 5.51 10.03
C ILE A 101 0.65 6.66 9.90
N ASP A 102 -0.59 6.36 9.51
CA ASP A 102 -1.66 7.34 9.34
C ASP A 102 -2.14 7.99 10.64
N LEU A 103 -1.81 7.39 11.79
CA LEU A 103 -2.14 7.91 13.13
C LEU A 103 -1.17 8.99 13.61
N VAL A 104 -0.11 9.25 12.84
CA VAL A 104 0.93 10.24 13.14
C VAL A 104 1.03 11.19 11.97
N VAL A 105 0.94 12.50 12.25
CA VAL A 105 1.14 13.54 11.23
C VAL A 105 2.55 13.40 10.66
N ASP A 106 2.65 13.32 9.34
CA ASP A 106 3.91 13.07 8.61
C ASP A 106 4.64 11.80 9.10
N GLY A 107 3.87 10.80 9.55
CA GLY A 107 4.39 9.50 9.95
C GLY A 107 5.11 8.81 8.81
N THR A 108 6.18 8.08 9.16
CA THR A 108 6.91 7.16 8.28
C THR A 108 7.18 5.85 9.01
N VAL A 109 7.67 4.84 8.30
CA VAL A 109 8.20 3.60 8.90
C VAL A 109 9.36 3.81 9.87
N ASP A 110 9.98 4.99 9.89
CA ASP A 110 11.10 5.35 10.77
C ASP A 110 10.70 6.33 11.89
N SER A 111 9.44 6.78 11.92
CA SER A 111 8.97 7.73 12.94
C SER A 111 8.91 7.08 14.32
N VAL A 112 9.60 7.68 15.30
CA VAL A 112 9.64 7.20 16.70
C VAL A 112 8.24 6.98 17.26
N GLN A 113 7.33 7.93 17.01
CA GLN A 113 5.96 7.85 17.48
C GLN A 113 5.18 6.67 16.89
N VAL A 114 5.38 6.35 15.61
CA VAL A 114 4.76 5.19 14.97
C VAL A 114 5.31 3.91 15.59
N ILE A 115 6.63 3.79 15.69
CA ILE A 115 7.32 2.60 16.21
C ILE A 115 6.92 2.31 17.66
N ASN A 116 6.77 3.32 18.50
CA ASN A 116 6.33 3.15 19.88
C ASN A 116 4.87 2.70 19.99
N LYS A 117 3.98 3.12 19.07
CA LYS A 117 2.61 2.57 18.99
C LYS A 117 2.64 1.09 18.62
N ILE A 118 3.51 0.67 17.70
CA ILE A 118 3.71 -0.75 17.37
C ILE A 118 4.20 -1.54 18.59
N ALA A 119 5.17 -1.00 19.33
CA ALA A 119 5.70 -1.65 20.52
C ALA A 119 4.62 -1.89 21.58
N LEU A 120 3.72 -0.92 21.80
CA LEU A 120 2.56 -1.09 22.69
C LEU A 120 1.59 -2.16 22.16
N LEU A 121 1.17 -2.07 20.88
CA LEU A 121 0.23 -3.03 20.30
C LEU A 121 0.76 -4.46 20.37
N ARG A 122 2.05 -4.66 20.11
CA ARG A 122 2.71 -5.96 20.22
C ARG A 122 2.88 -6.42 21.67
N LEU A 123 3.13 -5.53 22.63
CA LEU A 123 3.11 -5.91 24.05
C LEU A 123 1.75 -6.47 24.46
N LEU A 124 0.67 -5.83 23.99
CA LEU A 124 -0.70 -6.20 24.30
C LEU A 124 -1.16 -7.46 23.56
N SER A 125 -0.47 -7.88 22.50
CA SER A 125 -0.84 -9.07 21.73
C SER A 125 -0.62 -10.38 22.48
N VAL A 126 -1.38 -11.42 22.14
CA VAL A 126 -1.22 -12.78 22.71
C VAL A 126 0.22 -13.28 22.56
N ASP A 127 0.81 -13.06 21.37
CA ASP A 127 2.20 -13.36 21.08
C ASP A 127 2.94 -12.09 20.59
N PRO A 128 3.67 -11.41 21.48
CA PRO A 128 4.48 -10.24 21.11
C PRO A 128 5.59 -10.55 20.10
N SER A 129 6.01 -11.82 19.99
CA SER A 129 7.10 -12.27 19.12
C SER A 129 6.63 -12.67 17.72
N SER A 130 5.31 -12.73 17.49
CA SER A 130 4.74 -13.05 16.19
C SER A 130 5.27 -12.09 15.12
N LYS A 131 5.61 -12.66 13.95
CA LYS A 131 6.05 -11.90 12.77
C LYS A 131 4.88 -11.50 11.86
N PHE A 132 3.67 -11.97 12.15
CA PHE A 132 2.51 -11.84 11.27
C PHE A 132 1.31 -11.22 11.96
N ASN A 133 1.07 -11.57 13.21
CA ASN A 133 -0.19 -11.30 13.88
C ASN A 133 -0.01 -10.33 15.05
N VAL A 134 -0.92 -9.37 15.18
CA VAL A 134 -1.10 -8.49 16.34
C VAL A 134 -2.52 -8.69 16.87
N ASN A 135 -2.77 -9.87 17.41
CA ASN A 135 -4.05 -10.17 18.06
C ASN A 135 -3.97 -9.74 19.52
N ILE A 136 -4.60 -8.61 19.86
CA ILE A 136 -4.63 -8.11 21.24
C ILE A 136 -5.27 -9.17 22.14
N ASP A 137 -4.65 -9.43 23.30
CA ASP A 137 -5.17 -10.41 24.25
C ASP A 137 -6.53 -9.94 24.78
N GLN A 138 -7.59 -10.66 24.41
CA GLN A 138 -8.97 -10.28 24.73
C GLN A 138 -9.19 -10.07 26.23
N ARG A 139 -8.45 -10.79 27.09
CA ARG A 139 -8.54 -10.62 28.54
C ARG A 139 -8.13 -9.21 28.98
N LEU A 140 -7.21 -8.57 28.28
CA LEU A 140 -6.81 -7.17 28.55
C LEU A 140 -7.89 -6.18 28.11
N ILE A 141 -8.60 -6.48 27.01
CA ILE A 141 -9.71 -5.65 26.51
C ILE A 141 -10.90 -5.73 27.47
N ASP A 142 -11.28 -6.96 27.86
CA ASP A 142 -12.42 -7.22 28.74
C ASP A 142 -12.26 -6.58 30.13
N ASN A 143 -11.02 -6.31 30.56
CA ASN A 143 -10.69 -5.74 31.86
C ASN A 143 -10.05 -4.33 31.74
N ALA A 144 -10.19 -3.66 30.59
CA ALA A 144 -9.53 -2.38 30.34
C ALA A 144 -9.83 -1.30 31.40
N THR A 145 -11.04 -1.30 31.95
CA THR A 145 -11.47 -0.36 33.01
C THR A 145 -10.79 -0.60 34.36
N ASP A 146 -10.25 -1.80 34.58
CA ASP A 146 -9.69 -2.20 35.88
C ASP A 146 -8.23 -1.77 36.02
N PHE A 147 -7.51 -1.60 34.91
CA PHE A 147 -6.10 -1.23 34.91
C PHE A 147 -5.85 0.27 35.10
N ALA A 148 -6.75 1.12 34.58
CA ALA A 148 -6.58 2.58 34.56
C ALA A 148 -5.18 3.02 34.07
N TRP A 149 -4.71 2.42 32.98
CA TRP A 149 -3.36 2.66 32.46
C TRP A 149 -3.15 4.13 32.06
N PRO A 150 -1.99 4.73 32.40
CA PRO A 150 -1.66 6.07 31.96
C PRO A 150 -1.38 6.08 30.45
N GLN A 151 -1.71 7.19 29.79
CA GLN A 151 -1.36 7.41 28.38
C GLN A 151 0.17 7.39 28.19
N PRO A 152 0.73 6.45 27.40
CA PRO A 152 2.16 6.44 27.12
C PRO A 152 2.60 7.65 26.30
N ASP A 153 3.80 8.17 26.59
CA ASP A 153 4.44 9.17 25.73
C ASP A 153 5.08 8.48 24.51
N PHE A 154 4.31 8.37 23.43
CA PHE A 154 4.79 7.78 22.19
C PHE A 154 5.94 8.58 21.54
N THR A 155 6.21 9.82 21.93
CA THR A 155 7.31 10.61 21.35
C THR A 155 8.67 10.32 22.00
N SER A 156 8.67 9.59 23.12
CA SER A 156 9.88 9.30 23.90
C SER A 156 10.83 8.35 23.16
N THR A 157 12.13 8.68 23.19
CA THR A 157 13.21 7.77 22.74
C THR A 157 13.51 6.67 23.76
N GLU A 158 13.05 6.83 25.01
CA GLU A 158 13.20 5.90 26.12
C GLU A 158 11.85 5.22 26.44
N PHE A 159 11.05 4.94 25.40
CA PHE A 159 9.67 4.48 25.54
C PHE A 159 9.53 3.25 26.44
N SER A 160 10.38 2.23 26.22
CA SER A 160 10.32 0.95 26.94
C SER A 160 10.67 1.05 28.43
N THR A 161 11.38 2.11 28.83
CA THR A 161 11.79 2.35 30.22
C THR A 161 11.00 3.48 30.89
N SER A 162 10.08 4.10 30.15
CA SER A 162 9.18 5.11 30.68
C SER A 162 8.33 4.56 31.83
N THR A 163 7.99 5.42 32.80
CA THR A 163 7.18 5.04 33.97
C THR A 163 5.84 4.44 33.55
N GLN A 164 5.20 4.98 32.52
CA GLN A 164 3.93 4.50 31.98
C GLN A 164 4.06 3.06 31.47
N MET A 165 5.09 2.78 30.67
CA MET A 165 5.28 1.46 30.10
C MET A 165 5.70 0.42 31.13
N VAL A 166 6.51 0.80 32.13
CA VAL A 166 6.87 -0.08 33.25
C VAL A 166 5.63 -0.46 34.06
N GLN A 167 4.72 0.48 34.29
CA GLN A 167 3.44 0.21 34.95
C GLN A 167 2.57 -0.75 34.12
N ILE A 168 2.33 -0.43 32.84
CA ILE A 168 1.53 -1.26 31.93
C ILE A 168 2.08 -2.69 31.89
N LEU A 169 3.38 -2.85 31.71
CA LEU A 169 4.04 -4.17 31.70
C LEU A 169 3.86 -4.92 33.03
N GLY A 170 4.02 -4.22 34.16
CA GLY A 170 3.85 -4.79 35.49
C GLY A 170 2.44 -5.34 35.70
N ASP A 171 1.43 -4.55 35.36
CA ASP A 171 0.03 -4.94 35.47
C ASP A 171 -0.31 -6.14 34.58
N ILE A 172 0.16 -6.13 33.32
CA ILE A 172 -0.02 -7.24 32.37
C ILE A 172 0.59 -8.54 32.91
N ASN A 173 1.83 -8.49 33.40
CA ASN A 173 2.53 -9.68 33.88
C ASN A 173 1.90 -10.27 35.14
N VAL A 174 1.38 -9.41 36.03
CA VAL A 174 0.60 -9.84 37.21
C VAL A 174 -0.73 -10.45 36.79
N PHE A 175 -1.48 -9.77 35.91
CA PHE A 175 -2.83 -10.15 35.52
C PHE A 175 -2.86 -11.44 34.68
N LEU A 176 -1.96 -11.54 33.69
CA LEU A 176 -1.91 -12.70 32.80
C LEU A 176 -1.11 -13.88 33.37
N LEU A 177 -0.46 -13.69 34.54
CA LEU A 177 0.52 -14.63 35.10
C LEU A 177 1.58 -15.03 34.05
N SER A 178 2.08 -14.02 33.33
CA SER A 178 2.97 -14.18 32.19
C SER A 178 4.26 -13.38 32.37
N GLN A 179 5.26 -13.66 31.54
CA GLN A 179 6.51 -12.90 31.48
C GLN A 179 6.66 -12.25 30.10
N LYS A 180 5.70 -11.39 29.75
CA LYS A 180 5.86 -10.55 28.57
C LYS A 180 7.00 -9.58 28.77
N SER A 181 7.57 -9.14 27.65
CA SER A 181 8.53 -8.06 27.58
C SER A 181 8.07 -7.07 26.52
N ILE A 182 8.48 -5.82 26.66
CA ILE A 182 8.19 -4.79 25.67
C ILE A 182 9.12 -5.03 24.48
N PRO A 183 8.59 -5.21 23.26
CA PRO A 183 9.43 -5.30 22.07
C PRO A 183 10.33 -4.08 21.96
N THR A 184 11.59 -4.30 21.60
CA THR A 184 12.53 -3.20 21.41
C THR A 184 12.12 -2.31 20.24
N PHE A 185 12.70 -1.12 20.18
CA PHE A 185 12.53 -0.21 19.04
C PHE A 185 12.90 -0.91 17.71
N GLY A 186 14.05 -1.60 17.67
CA GLY A 186 14.52 -2.29 16.48
C GLY A 186 13.60 -3.44 16.04
N GLU A 187 13.09 -4.23 16.99
CA GLU A 187 12.13 -5.30 16.68
C GLU A 187 10.79 -4.75 16.16
N SER A 188 10.32 -3.65 16.73
CA SER A 188 9.06 -3.01 16.34
C SER A 188 9.17 -2.32 14.98
N GLN A 189 10.31 -1.69 14.69
CA GLN A 189 10.62 -1.11 13.39
C GLN A 189 10.77 -2.18 12.32
N ALA A 190 11.50 -3.26 12.59
CA ALA A 190 11.67 -4.37 11.66
C ALA A 190 10.31 -5.02 11.32
N TYR A 191 9.46 -5.22 12.33
CA TYR A 191 8.10 -5.72 12.14
C TYR A 191 7.28 -4.79 11.24
N LEU A 192 7.25 -3.47 11.55
CA LEU A 192 6.51 -2.50 10.75
C LEU A 192 6.98 -2.47 9.30
N LYS A 193 8.29 -2.39 9.07
CA LYS A 193 8.90 -2.41 7.73
C LYS A 193 8.51 -3.66 6.97
N GLN A 194 8.66 -4.83 7.57
CA GLN A 194 8.27 -6.08 6.95
C GLN A 194 6.79 -6.09 6.54
N ARG A 195 5.89 -5.59 7.41
CA ARG A 195 4.46 -5.52 7.09
C ARG A 195 4.15 -4.54 5.97
N MET A 196 4.68 -3.33 6.02
CA MET A 196 4.45 -2.30 5.00
C MET A 196 5.05 -2.70 3.65
N TYR A 197 6.25 -3.28 3.65
CA TYR A 197 6.93 -3.70 2.43
C TYR A 197 6.22 -4.89 1.80
N CYS A 198 5.80 -5.87 2.60
CA CYS A 198 4.97 -6.97 2.08
C CYS A 198 3.62 -6.45 1.57
N ALA A 199 2.93 -5.56 2.28
CA ALA A 199 1.68 -4.94 1.79
C ALA A 199 1.86 -4.20 0.47
N ALA A 200 2.96 -3.48 0.30
CA ALA A 200 3.25 -2.76 -0.94
C ALA A 200 3.80 -3.65 -2.05
N SER A 201 4.38 -4.81 -1.71
CA SER A 201 4.98 -5.74 -2.68
C SER A 201 3.98 -6.27 -3.69
N GLY A 202 4.50 -6.80 -4.79
CA GLY A 202 3.71 -7.20 -5.93
C GLY A 202 4.13 -6.45 -7.18
N ILE A 203 3.33 -6.60 -8.24
CA ILE A 203 3.52 -5.94 -9.52
C ILE A 203 2.48 -4.84 -9.65
N TYR A 204 2.92 -3.62 -9.92
CA TYR A 204 2.06 -2.58 -10.44
C TYR A 204 2.28 -2.53 -11.94
N TYR A 205 1.24 -2.50 -12.75
CA TYR A 205 1.36 -2.47 -14.20
C TYR A 205 0.42 -1.44 -14.81
N GLY A 206 0.85 -0.85 -15.93
CA GLY A 206 0.03 0.11 -16.65
C GLY A 206 0.80 0.80 -17.76
N ASP A 207 0.43 2.04 -18.04
CA ASP A 207 0.80 2.73 -19.27
C ASP A 207 1.51 4.07 -18.99
N ILE A 208 2.41 4.44 -19.89
CA ILE A 208 2.94 5.80 -20.00
C ILE A 208 2.25 6.54 -21.14
N ALA A 209 2.10 7.85 -20.98
CA ALA A 209 1.60 8.76 -22.00
C ALA A 209 2.41 10.06 -21.99
N GLY A 210 2.34 10.85 -23.07
CA GLY A 210 3.02 12.13 -23.21
C GLY A 210 3.76 12.20 -24.55
N ASP A 211 5.01 12.61 -24.50
CA ASP A 211 5.90 12.65 -25.67
C ASP A 211 6.25 11.25 -26.21
N ASP A 212 6.04 10.21 -25.40
CA ASP A 212 6.10 8.80 -25.77
C ASP A 212 4.89 8.05 -25.18
N THR A 213 4.56 6.90 -25.77
CA THR A 213 3.56 5.96 -25.25
C THR A 213 4.19 4.61 -25.02
N GLY A 214 3.57 3.80 -24.16
CA GLY A 214 4.01 2.44 -23.92
C GLY A 214 3.56 1.93 -22.57
N HIS A 215 4.29 0.93 -22.08
CA HIS A 215 3.86 0.12 -20.95
C HIS A 215 4.93 0.07 -19.89
N LEU A 216 4.53 -0.19 -18.64
CA LEU A 216 5.46 -0.28 -17.53
C LEU A 216 4.98 -1.26 -16.47
N THR A 217 5.94 -1.78 -15.72
CA THR A 217 5.70 -2.47 -14.45
C THR A 217 6.63 -1.95 -13.37
N PHE A 218 6.11 -1.77 -12.16
CA PHE A 218 6.88 -1.60 -10.93
C PHE A 218 6.81 -2.87 -10.09
N GLY A 219 7.93 -3.27 -9.50
CA GLY A 219 8.00 -4.31 -8.48
C GLY A 219 8.59 -3.73 -7.20
N ILE A 220 7.90 -3.94 -6.07
CA ILE A 220 8.45 -3.60 -4.75
C ILE A 220 8.99 -4.88 -4.11
N ASN A 221 10.27 -4.83 -3.72
CA ASN A 221 10.94 -5.88 -2.99
C ASN A 221 10.44 -5.88 -1.54
N PRO A 222 9.78 -6.96 -1.09
CA PRO A 222 9.25 -7.04 0.26
C PRO A 222 10.31 -7.13 1.36
N ILE A 223 11.58 -7.39 1.01
CA ILE A 223 12.68 -7.57 1.99
C ILE A 223 13.19 -6.22 2.49
N ASP A 224 13.44 -5.29 1.57
CA ASP A 224 14.06 -4.00 1.86
C ASP A 224 13.20 -2.79 1.46
N GLY A 225 12.04 -3.05 0.85
CA GLY A 225 11.13 -2.01 0.35
C GLY A 225 11.62 -1.37 -0.94
N SER A 226 12.70 -1.87 -1.54
CA SER A 226 13.25 -1.27 -2.75
C SER A 226 12.34 -1.47 -3.95
N MET A 227 12.33 -0.51 -4.86
CA MET A 227 11.50 -0.57 -6.07
C MET A 227 12.35 -0.82 -7.32
N THR A 228 11.87 -1.73 -8.16
CA THR A 228 12.38 -2.00 -9.50
C THR A 228 11.34 -1.58 -10.53
N THR A 229 11.78 -0.99 -11.64
CA THR A 229 10.91 -0.59 -12.75
C THR A 229 11.35 -1.28 -14.03
N LEU A 230 10.38 -1.66 -14.87
CA LEU A 230 10.57 -2.10 -16.24
C LEU A 230 9.63 -1.28 -17.12
N GLY A 231 10.14 -0.75 -18.23
CA GLY A 231 9.33 0.04 -19.18
C GLY A 231 9.53 -0.43 -20.61
N TRP A 232 8.52 -0.19 -21.45
CA TRP A 232 8.51 -0.40 -22.89
C TRP A 232 8.10 0.89 -23.59
N SER A 233 8.85 1.27 -24.62
CA SER A 233 8.55 2.42 -25.48
C SER A 233 7.93 1.94 -26.78
N ASP A 234 6.74 2.43 -27.12
CA ASP A 234 6.12 2.18 -28.42
C ASP A 234 6.81 2.96 -29.54
N THR A 235 7.34 4.15 -29.24
CA THR A 235 8.05 4.95 -30.25
C THR A 235 9.37 4.30 -30.64
N ALA A 236 10.16 3.87 -29.64
CA ALA A 236 11.47 3.28 -29.87
C ALA A 236 11.43 1.75 -30.09
N GLN A 237 10.28 1.11 -29.81
CA GLN A 237 10.09 -0.35 -29.90
C GLN A 237 11.17 -1.12 -29.12
N ASN A 238 11.47 -0.64 -27.91
CA ASN A 238 12.52 -1.19 -27.06
C ASN A 238 12.18 -1.07 -25.56
N PHE A 239 12.96 -1.79 -24.74
CA PHE A 239 12.88 -1.68 -23.29
C PHE A 239 13.60 -0.42 -22.79
N ILE A 240 12.98 0.25 -21.83
CA ILE A 240 13.43 1.49 -21.18
C ILE A 240 14.32 1.21 -19.93
N PHE A 241 14.62 -0.07 -19.61
CA PHE A 241 15.55 -0.58 -18.56
C PHE A 241 15.01 -0.89 -17.15
N VAL A 242 15.74 -1.82 -16.47
CA VAL A 242 15.63 -2.25 -15.06
C VAL A 242 16.45 -1.31 -14.17
N GLN A 243 15.78 -0.70 -13.19
CA GLN A 243 16.36 0.39 -12.39
C GLN A 243 17.11 -0.10 -11.15
N ALA A 244 18.12 0.68 -10.72
CA ALA A 244 18.72 0.53 -9.41
C ALA A 244 17.65 0.77 -8.33
N PRO A 245 17.66 -0.01 -7.22
CA PRO A 245 16.63 0.07 -6.20
C PRO A 245 16.45 1.50 -5.70
N ALA A 246 15.31 2.12 -6.02
CA ALA A 246 14.85 3.30 -5.31
C ALA A 246 14.49 2.87 -3.88
N SER A 247 14.77 3.70 -2.88
CA SER A 247 14.25 3.53 -1.51
C SER A 247 13.04 4.45 -1.37
N PRO A 248 11.81 3.93 -1.57
CA PRO A 248 10.62 4.76 -1.44
C PRO A 248 10.48 5.29 -0.01
N ASP A 249 9.86 6.46 0.12
CA ASP A 249 9.42 6.96 1.40
C ASP A 249 8.07 6.31 1.74
N TYR A 250 8.08 5.41 2.72
CA TYR A 250 6.90 4.72 3.22
C TYR A 250 6.22 5.58 4.29
N ALA A 251 5.39 6.51 3.83
CA ALA A 251 4.48 7.34 4.62
C ALA A 251 3.02 6.92 4.39
N GLY A 252 2.05 7.77 4.74
CA GLY A 252 0.62 7.54 4.42
C GLY A 252 0.34 7.35 2.90
N ALA A 253 1.27 7.74 2.05
CA ALA A 253 1.40 7.27 0.67
C ALA A 253 2.88 6.93 0.40
N ILE A 254 3.13 5.96 -0.48
CA ILE A 254 4.51 5.57 -0.81
C ILE A 254 5.01 6.47 -1.92
N ARG A 255 6.00 7.31 -1.64
CA ARG A 255 6.59 8.22 -2.65
C ARG A 255 7.87 7.61 -3.18
N PHE A 256 8.07 7.68 -4.48
CA PHE A 256 9.25 7.10 -5.10
C PHE A 256 9.78 7.96 -6.24
N VAL A 257 11.09 7.88 -6.43
CA VAL A 257 11.77 8.33 -7.64
C VAL A 257 12.62 7.18 -8.15
N SER A 258 12.35 6.72 -9.36
CA SER A 258 13.07 5.60 -10.00
C SER A 258 13.57 6.02 -11.36
N GLY A 259 14.85 5.83 -11.65
CA GLY A 259 15.43 6.30 -12.90
C GLY A 259 16.86 5.85 -13.13
N ALA A 260 17.27 5.84 -14.40
CA ALA A 260 18.60 5.41 -14.83
C ALA A 260 19.36 6.60 -15.41
N SER A 261 20.51 6.90 -14.83
CA SER A 261 21.41 7.93 -15.38
C SER A 261 21.89 7.60 -16.80
N LEU A 262 21.92 6.31 -17.18
CA LEU A 262 22.39 5.86 -18.50
C LEU A 262 21.37 6.08 -19.61
N SER A 263 20.07 5.87 -19.33
CA SER A 263 19.00 6.08 -20.31
C SER A 263 18.40 7.49 -20.23
N GLY A 264 18.64 8.19 -19.12
CA GLY A 264 18.11 9.52 -18.85
C GLY A 264 16.69 9.50 -18.29
N ASP A 265 16.06 8.33 -18.17
CA ASP A 265 14.70 8.14 -17.70
C ASP A 265 14.61 8.32 -16.18
N ASN A 266 13.56 9.01 -15.75
CA ASN A 266 13.22 9.24 -14.35
C ASN A 266 11.70 9.23 -14.19
N TYR A 267 11.21 8.46 -13.23
CA TYR A 267 9.81 8.30 -12.85
C TYR A 267 9.65 8.82 -11.43
N ASP A 268 8.87 9.88 -11.26
CA ASP A 268 8.50 10.46 -9.97
C ASP A 268 7.03 10.12 -9.73
N GLY A 269 6.76 9.36 -8.67
CA GLY A 269 5.46 8.76 -8.45
C GLY A 269 5.05 8.62 -7.00
N VAL A 270 3.76 8.33 -6.85
CA VAL A 270 3.12 8.01 -5.58
C VAL A 270 2.27 6.76 -5.72
N ILE A 271 2.34 5.87 -4.73
CA ILE A 271 1.42 4.76 -4.55
C ILE A 271 0.48 5.09 -3.40
N THR A 272 -0.81 5.07 -3.68
CA THR A 272 -1.86 5.30 -2.69
C THR A 272 -2.57 3.99 -2.38
N HIS A 273 -2.78 3.70 -1.08
CA HIS A 273 -3.51 2.52 -0.59
C HIS A 273 -3.03 1.17 -1.13
N PHE A 274 -1.74 1.06 -1.46
CA PHE A 274 -1.13 -0.15 -2.06
C PHE A 274 -1.80 -0.62 -3.36
N SER A 275 -2.57 0.23 -4.05
CA SER A 275 -3.43 -0.20 -5.17
C SER A 275 -3.14 0.53 -6.48
N VAL A 276 -2.86 1.82 -6.43
CA VAL A 276 -2.63 2.63 -7.64
C VAL A 276 -1.33 3.40 -7.50
N ALA A 277 -0.48 3.28 -8.51
CA ALA A 277 0.71 4.09 -8.70
C ALA A 277 0.46 5.10 -9.82
N GLN A 278 0.79 6.36 -9.59
CA GLN A 278 0.65 7.41 -10.59
C GLN A 278 1.74 8.46 -10.45
N GLY A 279 2.06 9.15 -11.54
CA GLY A 279 3.10 10.15 -11.50
C GLY A 279 3.49 10.72 -12.85
N THR A 280 4.71 11.24 -12.89
CA THR A 280 5.32 11.82 -14.09
C THR A 280 6.59 11.08 -14.46
N TRP A 281 6.90 11.06 -15.75
CA TRP A 281 8.18 10.55 -16.24
C TRP A 281 8.87 11.61 -17.09
N THR A 282 10.19 11.56 -17.11
CA THR A 282 11.05 12.43 -17.92
C THR A 282 12.22 11.63 -18.47
N ASN A 283 12.62 11.89 -19.71
CA ASN A 283 13.91 11.46 -20.24
C ASN A 283 14.80 12.68 -20.49
N THR A 284 15.88 12.80 -19.72
CA THR A 284 16.80 13.94 -19.78
C THR A 284 17.67 13.98 -21.03
N ILE A 285 17.86 12.84 -21.71
CA ILE A 285 18.66 12.71 -22.93
C ILE A 285 17.82 13.07 -24.16
N ALA A 286 16.64 12.46 -24.26
CA ALA A 286 15.68 12.71 -25.34
C ALA A 286 14.89 14.01 -25.16
N GLN A 287 14.94 14.62 -23.97
CA GLN A 287 14.16 15.81 -23.59
C GLN A 287 12.65 15.59 -23.74
N THR A 288 12.20 14.38 -23.42
CA THR A 288 10.79 13.99 -23.45
C THR A 288 10.23 13.86 -22.04
N SER A 289 8.91 13.98 -21.93
CA SER A 289 8.23 13.86 -20.65
C SER A 289 6.79 13.41 -20.81
N GLY A 290 6.18 13.03 -19.70
CA GLY A 290 4.79 12.66 -19.67
C GLY A 290 4.30 12.20 -18.30
N THR A 291 3.23 11.44 -18.33
CA THR A 291 2.56 10.89 -17.14
C THR A 291 2.48 9.39 -17.20
N PHE A 292 2.31 8.75 -16.05
CA PHE A 292 2.04 7.33 -15.99
C PHE A 292 0.97 7.00 -14.95
N THR A 293 0.29 5.89 -15.18
CA THR A 293 -0.66 5.27 -14.24
C THR A 293 -0.48 3.77 -14.28
N ALA A 294 -0.46 3.14 -13.11
CA ALA A 294 -0.36 1.71 -12.97
C ALA A 294 -1.24 1.22 -11.82
N GLN A 295 -1.86 0.06 -12.00
CA GLN A 295 -2.66 -0.61 -10.99
C GLN A 295 -1.88 -1.79 -10.41
N HIS A 296 -2.08 -2.05 -9.13
CA HIS A 296 -1.56 -3.22 -8.46
C HIS A 296 -2.24 -4.47 -9.04
N LEU A 297 -1.43 -5.47 -9.34
CA LEU A 297 -1.91 -6.77 -9.75
C LEU A 297 -2.40 -7.50 -8.50
N ASP A 298 -3.71 -7.73 -8.45
CA ASP A 298 -4.36 -8.36 -7.32
C ASP A 298 -3.63 -9.63 -6.87
N ARG A 299 -3.49 -9.74 -5.55
CA ARG A 299 -2.90 -10.90 -4.90
C ARG A 299 -4.01 -11.74 -4.30
N ASP A 300 -3.86 -13.05 -4.43
CA ASP A 300 -4.71 -13.97 -3.70
C ASP A 300 -4.35 -13.92 -2.20
N VAL A 301 -5.20 -13.26 -1.43
CA VAL A 301 -5.04 -13.07 0.03
C VAL A 301 -5.17 -14.37 0.81
N SER A 302 -5.66 -15.46 0.20
CA SER A 302 -5.72 -16.78 0.83
C SER A 302 -4.40 -17.56 0.70
N ALA A 303 -3.47 -17.10 -0.13
CA ALA A 303 -2.17 -17.74 -0.28
C ALA A 303 -1.31 -17.61 0.99
N VAL A 304 -0.43 -18.57 1.23
CA VAL A 304 0.53 -18.54 2.34
C VAL A 304 1.71 -17.65 1.98
N HIS A 305 2.17 -17.73 0.73
CA HIS A 305 3.25 -16.90 0.20
C HIS A 305 2.87 -16.26 -1.12
N HIS A 306 3.44 -15.09 -1.37
CA HIS A 306 3.34 -14.41 -2.64
C HIS A 306 4.72 -14.05 -3.17
N PHE A 307 5.00 -14.36 -4.43
CA PHE A 307 6.24 -14.04 -5.11
C PHE A 307 5.98 -13.18 -6.35
N SER A 308 6.83 -12.19 -6.55
CA SER A 308 6.91 -11.40 -7.77
C SER A 308 8.27 -11.56 -8.40
N ALA A 309 8.31 -11.70 -9.71
CA ALA A 309 9.54 -11.96 -10.43
C ALA A 309 9.58 -11.25 -11.77
N ALA A 310 10.78 -10.88 -12.21
CA ALA A 310 11.00 -10.45 -13.58
C ALA A 310 11.43 -11.65 -14.43
N TYR A 311 11.03 -11.64 -15.70
CA TYR A 311 11.54 -12.58 -16.70
C TYR A 311 12.04 -11.82 -17.93
N ILE A 312 13.17 -12.27 -18.46
CA ILE A 312 13.79 -11.70 -19.66
C ILE A 312 14.27 -12.86 -20.53
N ALA A 313 14.01 -12.80 -21.84
CA ALA A 313 14.55 -13.75 -22.81
C ALA A 313 16.09 -13.63 -22.91
N VAL A 314 16.79 -14.76 -22.84
CA VAL A 314 18.27 -14.79 -22.84
C VAL A 314 18.85 -14.77 -24.27
N TYR A 315 18.06 -15.12 -25.29
CA TYR A 315 18.50 -15.17 -26.70
C TYR A 315 17.56 -14.43 -27.67
N PRO A 316 17.56 -13.09 -27.68
CA PRO A 316 16.98 -12.36 -28.80
C PRO A 316 17.90 -12.47 -30.02
N VAL A 317 17.69 -13.48 -30.88
CA VAL A 317 18.43 -13.59 -32.15
C VAL A 317 18.07 -12.43 -33.09
N PHE A 318 16.87 -11.83 -32.93
CA PHE A 318 16.43 -10.64 -33.66
C PHE A 318 15.44 -9.79 -32.81
N GLY A 319 15.86 -8.63 -32.32
CA GLY A 319 15.00 -7.67 -31.60
C GLY A 319 14.73 -8.02 -30.13
N PRO A 320 14.13 -7.13 -29.32
CA PRO A 320 13.83 -7.41 -27.92
C PRO A 320 12.94 -8.66 -27.80
N GLY A 321 13.41 -9.68 -27.09
CA GLY A 321 12.60 -10.86 -26.78
C GLY A 321 11.50 -10.51 -25.76
N PRO A 322 10.55 -11.42 -25.50
CA PRO A 322 9.53 -11.18 -24.49
C PRO A 322 10.18 -10.91 -23.14
N ALA A 323 9.66 -9.89 -22.45
CA ALA A 323 10.02 -9.59 -21.07
C ALA A 323 8.79 -9.04 -20.34
N GLY A 324 8.83 -9.15 -19.03
CA GLY A 324 7.76 -8.71 -18.18
C GLY A 324 7.94 -9.27 -16.79
N THR A 325 6.82 -9.49 -16.12
CA THR A 325 6.81 -9.92 -14.73
C THR A 325 5.84 -11.07 -14.51
N TYR A 326 6.15 -11.90 -13.51
CA TYR A 326 5.29 -12.96 -13.01
C TYR A 326 4.89 -12.67 -11.56
N SER A 327 3.61 -12.87 -11.27
CA SER A 327 3.04 -12.95 -9.93
C SER A 327 2.69 -14.40 -9.65
N PHE A 328 3.05 -14.90 -8.46
CA PHE A 328 2.72 -16.23 -7.98
C PHE A 328 2.14 -16.15 -6.57
N SER A 329 1.01 -16.83 -6.37
CA SER A 329 0.36 -17.07 -5.08
C SER A 329 0.45 -18.56 -4.77
N LEU A 330 1.11 -18.88 -3.66
CA LEU A 330 1.43 -20.24 -3.22
C LEU A 330 0.50 -20.62 -2.07
N HIS A 331 -0.30 -21.64 -2.30
CA HIS A 331 -1.32 -22.11 -1.36
C HIS A 331 -0.83 -23.25 -0.49
N GLN A 332 -1.44 -23.43 0.67
CA GLN A 332 -1.03 -24.44 1.65
C GLN A 332 -1.16 -25.88 1.12
N ASP A 333 -2.10 -26.12 0.20
CA ASP A 333 -2.33 -27.42 -0.44
C ASP A 333 -1.32 -27.76 -1.55
N GLY A 334 -0.31 -26.91 -1.75
CA GLY A 334 0.70 -27.06 -2.78
C GLY A 334 0.29 -26.50 -4.15
N THR A 335 -0.90 -25.91 -4.28
CA THR A 335 -1.32 -25.28 -5.53
C THR A 335 -0.66 -23.93 -5.74
N VAL A 336 -0.41 -23.57 -7.00
CA VAL A 336 0.08 -22.27 -7.42
C VAL A 336 -0.93 -21.65 -8.37
N THR A 337 -1.32 -20.42 -8.05
CA THR A 337 -2.04 -19.52 -8.96
C THR A 337 -1.12 -18.35 -9.27
N GLY A 338 -1.37 -17.64 -10.36
CA GLY A 338 -0.54 -16.51 -10.70
C GLY A 338 -0.98 -15.81 -11.95
N THR A 339 -0.18 -14.82 -12.35
CA THR A 339 -0.43 -14.03 -13.55
C THR A 339 0.89 -13.55 -14.13
N GLN A 340 1.04 -13.71 -15.44
CA GLN A 340 2.07 -13.05 -16.24
C GLN A 340 1.57 -11.68 -16.64
N VAL A 341 2.42 -10.67 -16.53
CA VAL A 341 2.24 -9.37 -17.16
C VAL A 341 3.31 -9.22 -18.23
N ASN A 342 2.88 -9.18 -19.49
CA ASN A 342 3.76 -8.88 -20.62
C ASN A 342 3.65 -7.38 -20.91
N ILE A 343 4.79 -6.71 -21.06
CA ILE A 343 4.87 -5.27 -21.37
C ILE A 343 5.41 -5.00 -22.78
N ALA A 344 5.82 -6.04 -23.51
CA ALA A 344 6.35 -5.90 -24.86
C ALA A 344 5.25 -6.04 -25.92
N PHE A 345 5.49 -5.45 -27.09
CA PHE A 345 4.66 -5.61 -28.30
C PHE A 345 3.25 -4.98 -28.25
N GLY A 346 3.11 -3.83 -27.59
CA GLY A 346 1.99 -2.90 -27.78
C GLY A 346 0.70 -3.23 -27.02
N SER A 347 0.74 -4.11 -26.02
CA SER A 347 -0.32 -4.18 -25.02
C SER A 347 0.19 -4.75 -23.69
N THR A 348 -0.23 -4.15 -22.57
CA THR A 348 -0.09 -4.75 -21.25
C THR A 348 -1.12 -5.86 -21.07
N THR A 349 -0.76 -7.10 -21.43
CA THR A 349 -1.66 -8.25 -21.28
C THR A 349 -1.34 -9.03 -20.01
N THR A 350 -2.39 -9.32 -19.24
CA THR A 350 -2.34 -10.27 -18.13
C THR A 350 -2.70 -11.67 -18.61
N THR A 351 -1.89 -12.67 -18.31
CA THR A 351 -2.14 -14.07 -18.70
C THR A 351 -2.10 -14.97 -17.46
N PRO A 352 -3.16 -15.75 -17.17
CA PRO A 352 -3.19 -16.64 -16.01
C PRO A 352 -2.05 -17.65 -15.97
N ILE A 353 -1.63 -17.98 -14.74
CA ILE A 353 -0.64 -19.02 -14.45
C ILE A 353 -1.28 -20.02 -13.49
N THR A 354 -1.06 -21.30 -13.76
CA THR A 354 -1.40 -22.39 -12.83
C THR A 354 -0.21 -23.32 -12.63
N GLY A 355 -0.12 -23.96 -11.47
CA GLY A 355 1.00 -24.84 -11.17
C GLY A 355 0.90 -25.48 -9.80
N THR A 356 2.03 -26.03 -9.37
CA THR A 356 2.21 -26.61 -8.05
C THR A 356 3.56 -26.22 -7.47
N TRP A 357 3.67 -26.27 -6.14
CA TRP A 357 4.93 -26.14 -5.44
C TRP A 357 5.07 -27.25 -4.39
N ASP A 358 6.29 -27.75 -4.24
CA ASP A 358 6.65 -28.74 -3.22
C ASP A 358 8.12 -28.55 -2.84
N SER A 359 8.42 -28.57 -1.54
CA SER A 359 9.78 -28.63 -1.01
C SER A 359 10.72 -27.55 -1.57
N GLY A 360 10.20 -26.34 -1.78
CA GLY A 360 10.96 -25.21 -2.33
C GLY A 360 11.17 -25.26 -3.84
N LEU A 361 10.41 -26.09 -4.57
CA LEU A 361 10.40 -26.12 -6.03
C LEU A 361 9.01 -25.74 -6.54
N LEU A 362 8.96 -24.80 -7.47
CA LEU A 362 7.78 -24.35 -8.18
C LEU A 362 7.83 -24.89 -9.62
N SER A 363 6.72 -25.47 -10.07
CA SER A 363 6.49 -25.81 -11.47
C SER A 363 5.13 -25.25 -11.89
N ALA A 364 5.13 -24.36 -12.89
CA ALA A 364 3.93 -23.66 -13.33
C ALA A 364 3.89 -23.53 -14.85
N THR A 365 2.70 -23.24 -15.37
CA THR A 365 2.46 -23.04 -16.80
C THR A 365 1.64 -21.78 -16.99
N VAL A 366 2.11 -20.90 -17.88
CA VAL A 366 1.35 -19.76 -18.37
C VAL A 366 0.31 -20.27 -19.36
N GLU A 367 -0.92 -19.77 -19.30
CA GLU A 367 -1.91 -20.04 -20.34
C GLU A 367 -1.33 -19.70 -21.73
N GLY A 368 -1.33 -20.68 -22.64
CA GLY A 368 -0.61 -20.59 -23.91
C GLY A 368 0.63 -21.49 -24.02
N GLY A 369 1.10 -22.08 -22.90
CA GLY A 369 2.02 -23.23 -22.91
C GLY A 369 3.46 -22.96 -22.52
N ALA A 370 3.80 -21.74 -22.06
CA ALA A 370 5.12 -21.47 -21.51
C ALA A 370 5.26 -22.11 -20.11
N ALA A 371 6.26 -22.97 -19.96
CA ALA A 371 6.57 -23.65 -18.69
C ALA A 371 7.53 -22.79 -17.86
N ILE A 372 7.33 -22.81 -16.55
CA ILE A 372 8.11 -22.09 -15.54
C ILE A 372 8.57 -23.12 -14.50
N ASN A 373 9.86 -23.15 -14.22
CA ASN A 373 10.42 -23.94 -13.12
C ASN A 373 11.35 -23.07 -12.29
N ALA A 374 11.13 -23.02 -10.98
CA ALA A 374 11.91 -22.17 -10.09
C ALA A 374 12.19 -22.84 -8.73
N SER A 375 13.32 -22.48 -8.13
CA SER A 375 13.63 -22.76 -6.74
C SER A 375 13.23 -21.56 -5.87
N LEU A 376 12.66 -21.87 -4.71
CA LEU A 376 12.16 -20.93 -3.71
C LEU A 376 12.99 -21.08 -2.44
N ASP A 377 13.62 -20.00 -2.03
CA ASP A 377 14.31 -19.88 -0.75
C ASP A 377 13.40 -19.11 0.21
N PHE A 378 12.65 -19.81 1.05
CA PHE A 378 11.79 -19.20 2.06
C PHE A 378 12.57 -18.53 3.22
N GLY A 379 13.86 -18.85 3.39
CA GLY A 379 14.70 -18.20 4.40
C GLY A 379 15.06 -16.78 4.00
N ASN A 380 15.37 -16.58 2.72
CA ASN A 380 15.69 -15.28 2.14
C ASN A 380 14.52 -14.65 1.37
N MET A 381 13.39 -15.35 1.28
CA MET A 381 12.25 -15.00 0.41
C MET A 381 12.65 -14.68 -1.02
N ALA A 382 13.55 -15.48 -1.58
CA ALA A 382 14.11 -15.31 -2.92
C ALA A 382 13.65 -16.41 -3.87
N MET A 383 13.60 -16.10 -5.17
CA MET A 383 13.21 -17.03 -6.22
C MET A 383 14.17 -16.95 -7.39
N PHE A 384 14.60 -18.11 -7.88
CA PHE A 384 15.46 -18.24 -9.06
C PHE A 384 14.99 -19.38 -9.93
N GLY A 385 14.88 -19.17 -11.24
CA GLY A 385 14.36 -20.18 -12.13
C GLY A 385 14.55 -19.88 -13.60
N GLU A 386 13.85 -20.65 -14.41
CA GLU A 386 13.84 -20.54 -15.86
C GLU A 386 12.41 -20.65 -16.39
N TRP A 387 12.17 -20.01 -17.53
CA TRP A 387 10.98 -20.22 -18.33
C TRP A 387 11.35 -20.70 -19.73
N SER A 388 10.46 -21.46 -20.34
CA SER A 388 10.62 -21.93 -21.73
C SER A 388 9.28 -22.05 -22.42
N ASP A 389 9.17 -21.56 -23.65
CA ASP A 389 8.00 -21.77 -24.50
C ASP A 389 8.24 -22.93 -25.48
N SER A 390 7.45 -24.00 -25.33
CA SER A 390 7.54 -25.16 -26.23
C SER A 390 7.02 -24.86 -27.64
N ASN A 391 6.14 -23.87 -27.80
CA ASN A 391 5.61 -23.43 -29.08
C ASN A 391 6.58 -22.49 -29.82
N ALA A 392 7.55 -21.92 -29.11
CA ALA A 392 8.63 -21.13 -29.65
C ALA A 392 9.97 -21.60 -29.03
N PRO A 393 10.57 -22.69 -29.52
CA PRO A 393 11.68 -23.40 -28.85
C PRO A 393 12.96 -22.59 -28.62
N ILE A 394 13.07 -21.42 -29.24
CA ILE A 394 14.18 -20.48 -29.07
C ILE A 394 13.89 -19.39 -28.02
N THR A 395 12.68 -19.32 -27.48
CA THR A 395 12.28 -18.40 -26.41
C THR A 395 12.30 -19.12 -25.08
N SER A 396 13.43 -18.94 -24.39
CA SER A 396 13.61 -19.27 -22.99
C SER A 396 14.36 -18.15 -22.27
N GLY A 397 14.32 -18.16 -20.96
CA GLY A 397 15.10 -17.21 -20.18
C GLY A 397 15.09 -17.46 -18.69
N GLY A 398 15.82 -16.60 -17.99
CA GLY A 398 15.92 -16.64 -16.54
C GLY A 398 14.75 -15.95 -15.85
N ILE A 399 14.48 -16.37 -14.64
CA ILE A 399 13.52 -15.76 -13.72
C ILE A 399 14.24 -15.45 -12.41
N ILE A 400 14.09 -14.22 -11.93
CA ILE A 400 14.59 -13.79 -10.63
C ILE A 400 13.47 -13.03 -9.94
N GLY A 401 13.19 -13.38 -8.69
CA GLY A 401 12.11 -12.78 -7.93
C GLY A 401 12.34 -12.80 -6.44
N THR A 402 11.42 -12.13 -5.75
CA THR A 402 11.36 -12.03 -4.29
C THR A 402 9.91 -12.20 -3.85
N GLY A 403 9.71 -12.63 -2.61
CA GLY A 403 8.37 -12.85 -2.09
C GLY A 403 8.18 -12.39 -0.66
N CYS A 404 6.95 -12.47 -0.18
CA CYS A 404 6.66 -12.36 1.23
C CYS A 404 5.66 -13.43 1.66
N GLN A 405 5.71 -13.75 2.94
CA GLN A 405 4.71 -14.60 3.58
C GLN A 405 3.50 -13.72 3.94
N LEU A 406 2.34 -14.10 3.42
CA LEU A 406 1.08 -13.41 3.66
C LEU A 406 0.42 -13.95 4.93
N ASN A 407 0.35 -15.29 5.05
CA ASN A 407 -0.35 -16.01 6.10
C ASN A 407 0.52 -17.14 6.69
N GLU A 408 0.11 -17.70 7.83
CA GLU A 408 0.74 -18.86 8.50
C GLU A 408 0.09 -20.19 8.13
#